data_AF-A0A935XQ27-F1
#
_entry.id   AF-A0A935XQ27-F1
#
_cell.length_a   1.000
_cell.length_b   1.000
_cell.length_c   1.000
_cell.angle_alpha   90.00
_cell.angle_beta   90.00
_cell.angle_gamma   90.00
#
_symmetry.space_group_name_H-M   'P 1'
#
loop_
_entity.id
_entity.type
_entity.pdbx_description
1 polymer ?
#
loop_
_entity_poly.entity_id
_entity_poly.type
_entity_poly.pdbx_seq_one_letter_code
_entity_poly.pdbx_strand_id
1 'polypeptide(L)'
;MLTDSAAFLFRAELAGEARHPERWKQVAEYARQKFPRPGMGFADMHAALAYAMAGEGAALEQLIADARGPMADMVAALGRGFGAWVARDWNTAVEILEPVCAEHERIGGSRTQRDLIEYAPVCGRAARRAKRRAPSHAAPAGGARTPVDRRRLTVGIVRPTATPMRCGRGAGVFNQGR
;
A
#
# COMPACT_ATOMS: atom_id res chain seq x y z
N MET A 1 -8.86 -16.42 -5.33
CA MET A 1 -9.36 -15.31 -4.47
C MET A 1 -8.22 -14.62 -3.74
N LEU A 2 -7.56 -15.22 -2.73
CA LEU A 2 -6.42 -14.59 -2.03
C LEU A 2 -5.37 -14.06 -3.02
N THR A 3 -4.88 -14.95 -3.88
CA THR A 3 -3.78 -14.65 -4.80
C THR A 3 -4.14 -13.55 -5.79
N ASP A 4 -5.29 -13.68 -6.44
CA ASP A 4 -5.76 -12.72 -7.45
C ASP A 4 -6.04 -11.35 -6.84
N SER A 5 -6.67 -11.31 -5.66
CA SER A 5 -6.99 -10.06 -4.97
C SER A 5 -5.74 -9.33 -4.49
N ALA A 6 -4.78 -10.04 -3.87
CA ALA A 6 -3.51 -9.44 -3.45
C ALA A 6 -2.71 -8.93 -4.65
N ALA A 7 -2.62 -9.73 -5.73
CA ALA A 7 -1.96 -9.32 -6.97
C ALA A 7 -2.61 -8.10 -7.62
N PHE A 8 -3.94 -8.07 -7.72
CA PHE A 8 -4.68 -6.94 -8.28
C PHE A 8 -4.45 -5.64 -7.50
N LEU A 9 -4.61 -5.67 -6.17
CA LEU A 9 -4.43 -4.49 -5.32
C LEU A 9 -2.99 -3.96 -5.37
N PHE A 10 -2.01 -4.86 -5.40
CA PHE A 10 -0.62 -4.46 -5.50
C PHE A 10 -0.33 -3.79 -6.85
N ARG A 11 -0.78 -4.37 -7.96
CA ARG A 11 -0.62 -3.75 -9.28
C ARG A 11 -1.32 -2.40 -9.37
N ALA A 12 -2.49 -2.24 -8.76
CA ALA A 12 -3.18 -0.95 -8.69
C ALA A 12 -2.31 0.11 -7.98
N GLU A 13 -1.74 -0.21 -6.82
CA GLU A 13 -0.81 0.71 -6.13
C GLU A 13 0.45 1.01 -6.95
N LEU A 14 1.01 0.01 -7.63
CA LEU A 14 2.16 0.21 -8.52
C LEU A 14 1.81 1.09 -9.74
N ALA A 15 0.56 1.06 -10.20
CA ALA A 15 0.04 1.93 -11.24
C ALA A 15 -0.28 3.36 -10.76
N GLY A 16 -0.08 3.64 -9.46
CA GLY A 16 -0.28 4.96 -8.86
C GLY A 16 -1.62 5.15 -8.16
N GLU A 17 -2.47 4.11 -8.08
CA GLU A 17 -3.69 4.18 -7.27
C GLU A 17 -3.35 4.33 -5.79
N ALA A 18 -4.19 5.09 -5.08
CA ALA A 18 -4.03 5.23 -3.64
C ALA A 18 -4.27 3.88 -2.95
N ARG A 19 -3.46 3.59 -1.93
CA ARG A 19 -3.69 2.42 -1.07
C ARG A 19 -5.10 2.47 -0.48
N HIS A 20 -5.82 1.35 -0.58
CA HIS A 20 -7.13 1.15 0.05
C HIS A 20 -7.02 0.23 1.27
N PRO A 21 -6.87 0.77 2.50
CA PRO A 21 -6.58 -0.05 3.68
C PRO A 21 -7.65 -1.09 3.98
N GLU A 22 -8.92 -0.74 3.82
CA GLU A 22 -10.04 -1.65 4.09
C GLU A 22 -10.07 -2.86 3.14
N ARG A 23 -9.65 -2.68 1.87
CA ARG A 23 -9.54 -3.80 0.92
C ARG A 23 -8.39 -4.73 1.32
N TRP A 24 -7.26 -4.17 1.74
CA TRP A 24 -6.13 -4.96 2.22
C TRP A 24 -6.46 -5.75 3.48
N LYS A 25 -7.17 -5.13 4.45
CA LYS A 25 -7.67 -5.84 5.64
C LYS A 25 -8.58 -7.01 5.28
N GLN A 26 -9.48 -6.85 4.31
CA GLN A 26 -10.36 -7.95 3.86
C GLN A 26 -9.55 -9.12 3.27
N VAL A 27 -8.51 -8.83 2.49
CA VAL A 27 -7.63 -9.86 1.92
C VAL A 27 -6.79 -10.54 2.99
N ALA A 28 -6.26 -9.77 3.95
CA ALA A 28 -5.51 -10.29 5.09
C ALA A 28 -6.37 -11.19 5.99
N GLU A 29 -7.61 -10.77 6.29
CA GLU A 29 -8.56 -11.58 7.05
C GLU A 29 -8.92 -12.87 6.31
N TYR A 30 -9.13 -12.80 5.00
CA TYR A 30 -9.35 -14.00 4.19
C TYR A 30 -8.14 -14.95 4.21
N ALA A 31 -6.91 -14.41 4.13
CA ALA A 31 -5.70 -15.21 4.29
C ALA A 31 -5.68 -15.93 5.64
N ARG A 32 -5.98 -15.23 6.73
CA ARG A 32 -6.01 -15.79 8.08
C ARG A 32 -7.05 -16.91 8.23
N GLN A 33 -8.24 -16.71 7.68
CA GLN A 33 -9.33 -17.69 7.78
C GLN A 33 -9.10 -18.94 6.93
N LYS A 34 -8.55 -18.79 5.72
CA LYS A 34 -8.42 -19.89 4.74
C LYS A 34 -7.05 -20.54 4.71
N PHE A 35 -6.02 -19.82 5.15
CA PHE A 35 -4.63 -20.26 5.18
C PHE A 35 -4.01 -19.99 6.57
N PRO A 36 -4.58 -20.52 7.66
CA PRO A 36 -4.14 -20.24 9.04
C PRO A 36 -2.77 -20.83 9.39
N ARG A 37 -2.24 -21.73 8.56
CA ARG A 37 -0.98 -22.44 8.79
C ARG A 37 -0.13 -22.33 7.52
N PRO A 38 1.09 -21.76 7.59
CA PRO A 38 1.99 -21.74 6.46
C PRO A 38 2.34 -23.15 5.98
N GLY A 39 2.80 -23.29 4.75
CA GLY A 39 3.14 -24.57 4.10
C GLY A 39 2.68 -24.66 2.65
N MET A 40 1.86 -23.72 2.20
CA MET A 40 1.45 -23.56 0.81
C MET A 40 2.14 -22.32 0.24
N GLY A 41 3.43 -22.45 -0.13
CA GLY A 41 4.27 -21.28 -0.41
C GLY A 41 3.69 -20.25 -1.40
N PHE A 42 2.90 -20.70 -2.39
CA PHE A 42 2.19 -19.80 -3.29
C PHE A 42 1.07 -19.00 -2.60
N ALA A 43 0.29 -19.60 -1.71
CA ALA A 43 -0.67 -18.85 -0.90
C ALA A 43 0.05 -17.98 0.15
N ASP A 44 1.11 -18.52 0.76
CA ASP A 44 1.84 -17.86 1.86
C ASP A 44 2.54 -16.58 1.40
N MET A 45 3.12 -16.54 0.19
CA MET A 45 3.70 -15.30 -0.35
C MET A 45 2.65 -14.20 -0.54
N HIS A 46 1.42 -14.56 -0.93
CA HIS A 46 0.33 -13.59 -1.10
C HIS A 46 -0.26 -13.18 0.26
N ALA A 47 -0.29 -14.09 1.23
CA ALA A 47 -0.64 -13.77 2.61
C ALA A 47 0.38 -12.80 3.22
N ALA A 48 1.69 -13.02 3.01
CA ALA A 48 2.74 -12.12 3.46
C ALA A 48 2.57 -10.71 2.89
N LEU A 49 2.29 -10.59 1.59
CA LEU A 49 1.98 -9.30 0.97
C LEU A 49 0.73 -8.65 1.59
N ALA A 50 -0.34 -9.42 1.77
CA ALA A 50 -1.58 -8.91 2.35
C ALA A 50 -1.38 -8.40 3.78
N TYR A 51 -0.70 -9.16 4.65
CA TYR A 51 -0.39 -8.75 6.02
C TYR A 51 0.46 -7.49 6.06
N ALA A 52 1.51 -7.41 5.24
CA ALA A 52 2.35 -6.22 5.15
C ALA A 52 1.51 -4.99 4.76
N MET A 53 0.76 -5.09 3.66
CA MET A 53 0.05 -3.95 3.07
C MET A 53 -1.17 -3.51 3.92
N ALA A 54 -1.76 -4.43 4.66
CA ALA A 54 -2.80 -4.15 5.66
C ALA A 54 -2.26 -3.53 6.97
N GLY A 55 -0.93 -3.52 7.17
CA GLY A 55 -0.31 -3.03 8.40
C GLY A 55 -0.36 -4.03 9.56
N GLU A 56 -0.54 -5.31 9.28
CA GLU A 56 -0.63 -6.38 10.27
C GLU A 56 0.75 -6.98 10.57
N GLY A 57 1.63 -6.16 11.15
CA GLY A 57 3.04 -6.53 11.40
C GLY A 57 3.20 -7.84 12.19
N ALA A 58 2.41 -8.06 13.23
CA ALA A 58 2.48 -9.29 14.03
C ALA A 58 2.10 -10.55 13.22
N ALA A 59 1.10 -10.47 12.34
CA ALA A 59 0.70 -11.59 11.49
C ALA A 59 1.77 -11.88 10.42
N LEU A 60 2.40 -10.83 9.89
CA LEU A 60 3.53 -10.95 8.98
C LEU A 60 4.75 -11.62 9.65
N GLU A 61 5.13 -11.16 10.84
CA GLU A 61 6.24 -11.72 11.62
C GLU A 61 6.00 -13.18 11.97
N GLN A 62 4.78 -13.52 12.39
CA GLN A 62 4.41 -14.91 12.66
C GLN A 62 4.51 -15.77 11.40
N LEU A 63 3.99 -15.30 10.26
CA LEU A 63 4.10 -16.05 9.00
C LEU A 63 5.58 -16.28 8.60
N ILE A 64 6.45 -15.29 8.81
CA ILE A 64 7.89 -15.42 8.54
C ILE A 64 8.52 -16.48 9.46
N ALA A 65 8.18 -16.47 10.75
CA ALA A 65 8.72 -17.41 11.73
C ALA A 65 8.22 -18.85 11.49
N ASP A 66 6.94 -19.00 11.12
CA ASP A 66 6.28 -20.29 10.93
C ASP A 66 6.40 -20.83 9.48
N ALA A 67 7.14 -20.13 8.60
CA ALA A 67 7.33 -20.51 7.21
C ALA A 67 7.91 -21.93 7.10
N ARG A 68 7.28 -22.77 6.27
CA ARG A 68 7.66 -24.19 6.11
C ARG A 68 7.39 -24.72 4.71
N GLY A 69 7.98 -25.87 4.40
CA GLY A 69 7.88 -26.51 3.10
C GLY A 69 8.97 -26.06 2.11
N PRO A 70 8.90 -26.50 0.84
CA PRO A 70 9.97 -26.29 -0.15
C PRO A 70 10.27 -24.82 -0.52
N MET A 71 9.37 -23.91 -0.13
CA MET A 71 9.46 -22.46 -0.40
C MET A 71 9.59 -21.63 0.88
N ALA A 72 9.89 -22.25 2.03
CA ALA A 72 9.92 -21.57 3.33
C ALA A 72 10.87 -20.37 3.37
N ASP A 73 12.09 -20.56 2.86
CA ASP A 73 13.14 -19.56 2.74
C ASP A 73 12.67 -18.36 1.89
N MET A 74 12.03 -18.64 0.76
CA MET A 74 11.51 -17.63 -0.15
C MET A 74 10.32 -16.87 0.44
N VAL A 75 9.38 -17.56 1.10
CA VAL A 75 8.25 -16.94 1.80
C VAL A 75 8.75 -16.01 2.91
N ALA A 76 9.72 -16.46 3.69
CA ALA A 76 10.32 -15.65 4.75
C ALA A 76 11.06 -14.42 4.20
N ALA A 77 11.79 -14.58 3.08
CA ALA A 77 12.46 -13.46 2.41
C ALA A 77 11.44 -12.44 1.86
N LEU A 78 10.39 -12.90 1.18
CA LEU A 78 9.31 -12.04 0.68
C LEU A 78 8.62 -11.29 1.80
N GLY A 79 8.32 -11.96 2.91
CA GLY A 79 7.72 -11.31 4.08
C GLY A 79 8.59 -10.18 4.63
N ARG A 80 9.90 -10.40 4.78
CA ARG A 80 10.84 -9.34 5.19
C ARG A 80 10.92 -8.21 4.18
N GLY A 81 10.98 -8.53 2.89
CA GLY A 81 11.02 -7.56 1.80
C GLY A 81 9.77 -6.68 1.76
N PHE A 82 8.58 -7.25 1.95
CA PHE A 82 7.34 -6.50 2.04
C PHE A 82 7.22 -5.68 3.33
N GLY A 83 7.76 -6.16 4.46
CA GLY A 83 7.90 -5.36 5.66
C GLY A 83 8.73 -4.09 5.42
N ALA A 84 9.90 -4.23 4.80
CA ALA A 84 10.75 -3.10 4.41
C ALA A 84 10.05 -2.17 3.39
N TRP A 85 9.30 -2.74 2.44
CA TRP A 85 8.50 -1.99 1.46
C TRP A 85 7.50 -1.05 2.13
N VAL A 86 6.71 -1.56 3.08
CA VAL A 86 5.70 -0.77 3.79
C VAL A 86 6.34 0.27 4.72
N ALA A 87 7.50 -0.05 5.30
CA ALA A 87 8.34 0.90 6.03
C ALA A 87 8.99 1.97 5.13
N ARG A 88 8.86 1.87 3.80
CA ARG A 88 9.51 2.73 2.80
C ARG A 88 11.03 2.70 2.87
N ASP A 89 11.59 1.61 3.39
CA ASP A 89 13.01 1.30 3.29
C ASP A 89 13.29 0.64 1.94
N TRP A 90 13.33 1.48 0.91
CA TRP A 90 13.50 1.04 -0.48
C TRP A 90 14.85 0.37 -0.74
N ASN A 91 15.88 0.61 0.09
CA ASN A 91 17.17 -0.05 -0.08
C ASN A 91 17.04 -1.51 0.36
N THR A 92 16.66 -1.71 1.62
CA THR A 92 16.47 -3.05 2.21
C THR A 92 15.43 -3.86 1.42
N ALA A 93 14.32 -3.22 1.02
CA ALA A 93 13.30 -3.89 0.21
C ALA A 93 13.87 -4.40 -1.13
N VAL A 94 14.67 -3.60 -1.83
CA VAL A 94 15.27 -4.03 -3.10
C VAL A 94 16.32 -5.11 -2.87
N GLU A 95 17.22 -4.94 -1.90
CA GLU A 95 18.28 -5.91 -1.58
C GLU A 95 17.71 -7.30 -1.25
N ILE A 96 16.56 -7.36 -0.57
CA ILE A 96 15.90 -8.61 -0.23
C ILE A 96 15.08 -9.18 -1.40
N LEU A 97 14.32 -8.34 -2.12
CA LEU A 97 13.39 -8.81 -3.14
C LEU A 97 14.09 -9.18 -4.46
N GLU A 98 15.19 -8.51 -4.82
CA GLU A 98 15.87 -8.72 -6.11
C GLU A 98 16.43 -10.14 -6.29
N PRO A 99 17.10 -10.78 -5.31
CA PRO A 99 17.52 -12.17 -5.41
C PRO A 99 16.35 -13.14 -5.55
N VAL A 100 15.24 -12.88 -4.84
CA VAL A 100 14.04 -13.73 -4.89
C VAL A 100 13.41 -13.76 -6.28
N CYS A 101 13.54 -12.67 -7.06
CA CYS A 101 13.10 -12.64 -8.45
C CYS A 101 13.91 -13.55 -9.35
N ALA A 102 15.21 -13.69 -9.11
CA ALA A 102 16.04 -14.59 -9.89
C ALA A 102 15.61 -16.06 -9.69
N GLU A 103 15.07 -16.38 -8.53
CA GLU A 103 14.63 -17.73 -8.15
C GLU A 103 13.14 -18.01 -8.43
N HIS A 104 12.45 -17.12 -9.16
CA HIS A 104 11.01 -17.21 -9.46
C HIS A 104 10.54 -18.53 -10.10
N GLU A 105 11.44 -19.33 -10.68
CA GLU A 105 11.13 -20.65 -11.24
C GLU A 105 10.68 -21.67 -10.18
N ARG A 106 11.12 -21.49 -8.93
CA ARG A 106 10.69 -22.31 -7.78
C ARG A 106 9.19 -22.17 -7.48
N ILE A 107 8.56 -21.13 -8.01
CA ILE A 107 7.14 -20.87 -7.85
C ILE A 107 6.40 -21.57 -8.99
N GLY A 108 5.81 -22.73 -8.70
CA GLY A 108 4.82 -23.32 -9.60
C GLY A 108 3.67 -22.34 -9.88
N GLY A 109 3.21 -22.24 -11.13
CA GLY A 109 2.13 -21.32 -11.53
C GLY A 109 2.31 -20.74 -12.95
N SER A 110 1.27 -20.09 -13.48
CA SER A 110 1.32 -19.37 -14.77
C SER A 110 2.11 -18.05 -14.63
N ARG A 111 2.74 -17.56 -15.71
CA ARG A 111 3.58 -16.34 -15.70
C ARG A 111 2.86 -15.13 -15.09
N THR A 112 1.58 -14.94 -15.38
CA THR A 112 0.72 -13.86 -14.85
C THR A 112 0.49 -13.88 -13.35
N GLN A 113 0.84 -14.98 -12.67
CA GLN A 113 0.74 -15.13 -11.21
C GLN A 113 2.09 -14.90 -10.50
N ARG A 114 3.20 -14.78 -11.25
CA ARG A 114 4.55 -14.47 -10.73
C ARG A 114 4.86 -12.96 -10.70
N ASP A 115 4.00 -12.16 -11.33
CA ASP A 115 4.07 -10.70 -11.44
C ASP A 115 4.46 -9.97 -10.14
N LEU A 116 3.95 -10.40 -8.99
CA LEU A 116 4.25 -9.74 -7.70
C LEU A 116 5.74 -9.69 -7.38
N ILE A 117 6.44 -10.77 -7.71
CA ILE A 117 7.86 -10.90 -7.47
C ILE A 117 8.62 -10.13 -8.53
N GLU A 118 8.23 -10.23 -9.80
CA GLU A 118 8.94 -9.53 -10.89
C GLU A 118 8.81 -7.99 -10.79
N TYR A 119 7.64 -7.45 -10.40
CA TYR A 119 7.41 -6.01 -10.38
C TYR A 119 7.91 -5.30 -9.12
N ALA A 120 7.90 -5.95 -7.95
CA ALA A 120 8.25 -5.28 -6.70
C ALA A 120 9.68 -4.68 -6.71
N PRO A 121 10.77 -5.37 -7.09
CA PRO A 121 12.10 -4.77 -7.10
C PRO A 121 12.28 -3.76 -8.24
N VAL A 122 11.59 -3.93 -9.38
CA VAL A 122 11.60 -2.92 -10.46
C VAL A 122 11.05 -1.59 -9.93
N CYS A 123 9.89 -1.63 -9.28
CA CYS A 123 9.26 -0.46 -8.69
C CYS A 123 10.05 0.08 -7.49
N GLY A 124 10.65 -0.79 -6.66
CA GLY A 124 11.53 -0.39 -5.56
C GLY A 124 12.76 0.38 -6.03
N ARG A 125 13.41 -0.07 -7.11
CA ARG A 125 14.53 0.67 -7.74
C ARG A 125 14.09 2.04 -8.27
N ALA A 126 12.89 2.13 -8.87
CA ALA A 126 12.33 3.40 -9.32
C ALA A 126 12.08 4.36 -8.14
N ALA A 127 11.47 3.89 -7.05
CA ALA A 127 11.25 4.66 -5.83
C ALA A 127 12.55 5.12 -5.17
N ARG A 128 13.57 4.25 -5.09
CA ARG A 128 14.92 4.61 -4.60
C ARG A 128 15.54 5.73 -5.43
N ARG A 129 15.44 5.66 -6.77
CA ARG A 129 15.96 6.69 -7.67
C ARG A 129 15.20 8.00 -7.52
N ALA A 130 13.88 7.96 -7.35
CA ALA A 130 13.06 9.16 -7.09
C ALA A 130 13.45 9.82 -5.76
N LYS A 131 13.63 9.05 -4.66
CA LYS A 131 14.08 9.56 -3.36
C LYS A 131 15.48 10.20 -3.43
N ARG A 132 16.40 9.62 -4.22
CA ARG A 132 17.74 10.19 -4.45
C ARG A 132 17.74 11.46 -5.32
N ARG A 133 16.74 11.64 -6.18
CA ARG A 133 16.57 12.81 -7.05
C ARG A 133 15.77 13.94 -6.40
N ALA A 134 15.02 13.65 -5.33
CA ALA A 134 14.32 14.66 -4.56
C ALA A 134 15.35 15.64 -3.96
N PRO A 135 15.23 16.96 -4.21
CA PRO A 135 16.14 17.94 -3.62
C PRO A 135 16.04 17.91 -2.10
N SER A 136 17.19 17.84 -1.43
CA SER A 136 17.32 18.02 0.01
C SER A 136 17.01 19.48 0.37
N HIS A 137 15.75 19.81 0.63
CA HIS A 137 15.37 21.03 1.36
C HIS A 137 15.05 20.62 2.81
N ALA A 138 15.62 21.17 3.89
CA ALA A 138 16.39 22.40 4.06
C ALA A 138 17.25 22.33 5.33
N ALA A 139 18.48 22.86 5.28
CA ALA A 139 19.11 23.47 6.45
C ALA A 139 18.47 24.85 6.65
N PRO A 140 18.16 25.29 7.88
CA PRO A 140 17.68 26.66 8.07
C PRO A 140 18.86 27.61 7.83
N ALA A 141 18.78 28.37 6.74
CA ALA A 141 19.57 29.58 6.60
C ALA A 141 19.16 30.52 7.74
N GLY A 142 20.04 30.69 8.73
CA GLY A 142 19.89 31.67 9.80
C GLY A 142 19.96 33.08 9.24
N GLY A 143 18.84 33.55 8.68
CA GLY A 143 18.60 34.94 8.36
C GLY A 143 18.35 35.74 9.64
N ALA A 144 18.97 36.91 9.73
CA ALA A 144 18.87 37.86 10.83
C ALA A 144 17.40 38.10 11.25
N ARG A 145 17.14 38.05 12.56
CA ARG A 145 15.86 38.45 13.14
C ARG A 145 15.76 39.97 13.08
N THR A 146 14.81 40.49 12.30
CA THR A 146 14.24 41.82 12.56
C THR A 146 13.11 41.70 13.60
N PRO A 147 12.95 42.65 14.54
CA PRO A 147 11.87 42.58 15.52
C PRO A 147 10.54 42.98 14.87
N VAL A 148 9.50 42.17 15.09
CA VAL A 148 8.11 42.52 14.75
C VAL A 148 7.59 43.55 15.76
N ASP A 149 7.20 44.73 15.27
CA ASP A 149 6.42 45.72 16.01
C ASP A 149 4.98 45.23 16.19
N ARG A 150 4.55 45.06 17.45
CA ARG A 150 3.22 44.60 17.84
C ARG A 150 2.26 45.78 18.01
N ARG A 151 1.89 46.45 16.91
CA ARG A 151 0.77 47.40 16.93
C ARG A 151 -0.18 47.16 15.75
N ARG A 152 -1.45 46.94 16.12
CA ARG A 152 -2.69 46.86 15.31
C ARG A 152 -3.06 45.47 14.77
N LEU A 153 -3.79 44.70 15.59
CA LEU A 153 -4.76 43.71 15.14
C LEU A 153 -6.17 44.25 15.39
N THR A 154 -6.80 44.75 14.34
CA THR A 154 -8.26 44.88 14.25
C THR A 154 -8.64 44.69 12.79
N VAL A 155 -9.39 43.62 12.52
CA VAL A 155 -10.28 43.28 11.38
C VAL A 155 -10.59 41.80 11.64
N GLY A 156 -11.81 41.36 11.96
CA GLY A 156 -13.10 41.67 11.37
C GLY A 156 -13.73 40.31 11.06
N ILE A 157 -14.37 39.67 12.05
CA ILE A 157 -15.03 38.38 11.88
C ILE A 157 -16.28 38.60 11.05
N VAL A 158 -16.27 38.13 9.79
CA VAL A 158 -17.47 38.00 8.96
C VAL A 158 -17.99 36.57 9.12
N ARG A 159 -19.18 36.42 9.70
CA ARG A 159 -19.94 35.17 9.75
C ARG A 159 -20.57 34.90 8.37
N PRO A 160 -20.50 33.68 7.81
CA PRO A 160 -21.33 33.32 6.67
C PRO A 160 -22.77 33.01 7.12
N THR A 161 -23.72 33.72 6.55
CA THR A 161 -25.17 33.45 6.64
C THR A 161 -25.53 32.27 5.73
N ALA A 162 -26.15 31.23 6.30
CA ALA A 162 -26.74 30.13 5.55
C ALA A 162 -28.13 30.52 5.03
N THR A 163 -28.34 30.41 3.71
CA THR A 163 -29.66 30.53 3.08
C THR A 163 -30.19 29.12 2.78
N PRO A 164 -31.41 28.74 3.21
CA PRO A 164 -31.96 27.41 2.92
C PRO A 164 -32.49 27.32 1.47
N MET A 165 -32.11 26.24 0.78
CA MET A 165 -32.64 25.86 -0.53
C MET A 165 -34.09 25.36 -0.39
N ARG A 166 -34.99 25.96 -1.17
CA ARG A 166 -36.43 25.66 -1.19
C ARG A 166 -36.70 24.52 -2.18
N CYS A 167 -37.08 23.34 -1.69
CA CYS A 167 -37.60 22.26 -2.55
C CYS A 167 -38.99 22.64 -3.10
N GLY A 168 -39.05 22.95 -4.40
CA GLY A 168 -40.29 23.08 -5.15
C GLY A 168 -40.82 21.73 -5.56
N ARG A 169 -42.08 21.44 -5.19
CA ARG A 169 -42.89 20.34 -5.71
C ARG A 169 -43.30 20.65 -7.16
N GLY A 170 -43.22 19.67 -8.03
CA GLY A 170 -43.88 19.67 -9.34
C GLY A 170 -44.31 18.24 -9.67
N ALA A 171 -45.62 18.00 -9.68
CA ALA A 171 -46.26 16.76 -10.06
C ALA A 171 -46.58 16.73 -11.56
N GLY A 172 -46.58 15.54 -12.16
CA GLY A 172 -47.03 15.23 -13.52
C GLY A 172 -46.52 13.84 -13.92
N VAL A 173 -47.21 12.74 -13.62
CA VAL A 173 -48.35 12.11 -14.33
C VAL A 173 -47.95 11.48 -15.69
N PHE A 174 -47.97 10.13 -15.70
CA PHE A 174 -48.23 9.15 -16.78
C PHE A 174 -47.37 9.12 -18.05
N ASN A 175 -46.78 7.95 -18.37
CA ASN A 175 -47.42 6.92 -19.23
C ASN A 175 -46.47 5.71 -19.41
N GLN A 176 -46.92 4.50 -19.09
CA GLN A 176 -46.28 3.25 -19.52
C GLN A 176 -47.19 2.60 -20.57
N GLY A 177 -46.63 2.31 -21.75
CA GLY A 177 -47.32 1.57 -22.79
C GLY A 177 -46.47 1.34 -24.03
N ARG A 178 -45.78 0.20 -24.04
CA ARG A 178 -45.64 -0.81 -25.13
C ARG A 178 -44.27 -1.46 -25.11
#